data_AF-A0A1W1ZY54-F1
#
_entry.id   AF-A0A1W1ZY54-F1
#
_cell.length_a   1.000
_cell.length_b   1.000
_cell.length_c   1.000
_cell.angle_alpha   90.00
_cell.angle_beta   90.00
_cell.angle_gamma   90.00
#
_symmetry.space_group_name_H-M   'P 1'
#
loop_
_entity.id
_entity.type
_entity.pdbx_description
1 polymer ?
#
loop_
_entity_poly.entity_id
_entity_poly.type
_entity_poly.pdbx_seq_one_letter_code
_entity_poly.pdbx_strand_id
1 'polypeptide(L)' 'MAETSNVSLSGLTESEAREFHGLFIQGFMIFTAIAIVAHILVWMWRPWIPGPEGYVSLEHINQTAQALLPMLA' A
#
# COMPACT_ATOMS: atom_id res chain seq x y z
N MET A 1 22.73 -9.12 42.98
CA MET A 1 23.27 -9.96 41.89
C MET A 1 22.26 -9.87 40.75
N ALA A 2 22.57 -9.12 39.68
CA ALA A 2 21.69 -9.04 38.51
C ALA A 2 22.13 -10.12 37.53
N GLU A 3 21.25 -11.08 37.23
CA GLU A 3 21.47 -12.02 36.13
C GLU A 3 21.33 -11.28 34.79
N THR A 4 22.44 -11.08 34.09
CA THR A 4 22.53 -10.41 32.78
C THR A 4 22.26 -11.35 31.59
N SER A 5 21.82 -12.59 31.84
CA SER A 5 21.62 -13.63 30.83
C SER A 5 20.27 -13.58 30.12
N ASN A 6 19.28 -12.83 30.64
CA ASN A 6 17.90 -12.80 30.14
C ASN A 6 17.46 -11.45 29.54
N VAL A 7 18.38 -10.50 29.36
CA VAL A 7 18.09 -9.19 28.77
C VAL A 7 18.68 -9.14 27.37
N SER A 8 17.83 -8.85 26.38
CA SER A 8 18.24 -8.75 24.98
C SER A 8 19.18 -7.56 24.72
N LEU A 9 19.84 -7.51 23.56
CA LEU A 9 20.72 -6.40 23.16
C LEU A 9 19.99 -5.04 23.13
N SER A 10 18.67 -5.03 23.01
CA SER A 10 17.84 -3.82 23.10
C SER A 10 17.47 -3.43 24.53
N GLY A 11 17.94 -4.16 25.54
CA GLY A 11 17.66 -3.89 26.96
C GLY A 11 16.27 -4.35 27.42
N LEU A 12 15.51 -5.05 26.57
CA LEU A 12 14.16 -5.51 26.87
C LEU A 12 14.17 -6.94 27.38
N THR A 13 13.33 -7.19 28.39
CA THR A 13 12.93 -8.55 28.77
C THR A 13 11.98 -9.13 27.71
N GLU A 14 11.89 -10.45 27.64
CA GLU A 14 11.01 -11.11 26.67
C GLU A 14 9.52 -10.74 26.87
N SER A 15 9.11 -10.51 28.11
CA SER A 15 7.76 -10.02 28.43
C SER A 15 7.48 -8.64 27.84
N GLU A 16 8.41 -7.69 27.99
CA GLU A 16 8.26 -6.32 27.48
C GLU A 16 8.28 -6.29 25.95
N ALA A 17 9.13 -7.11 25.32
CA ALA A 17 9.16 -7.24 23.88
C ALA A 17 7.83 -7.76 23.31
N ARG A 18 7.18 -8.71 24.01
CA ARG A 18 5.91 -9.31 23.57
C ARG A 18 4.73 -8.35 23.73
N GLU A 19 4.72 -7.54 24.77
CA GLU A 19 3.70 -6.50 24.96
C GLU A 19 3.80 -5.43 23.86
N PHE A 20 5.01 -4.92 23.60
CA PHE A 20 5.24 -3.98 22.50
C PHE A 20 4.87 -4.57 21.13
N HIS A 21 5.30 -5.81 20.87
CA HIS A 21 5.02 -6.47 19.60
C HIS A 21 3.52 -6.65 19.37
N GLY A 22 2.73 -6.97 20.41
CA GLY A 22 1.28 -7.07 20.31
C GLY A 22 0.63 -5.76 19.86
N LEU A 23 0.98 -4.65 20.51
CA LEU A 23 0.46 -3.32 20.14
C LEU A 23 0.91 -2.89 18.74
N PHE A 24 2.18 -3.13 18.41
CA PHE A 24 2.75 -2.80 17.12
C PHE A 24 2.05 -3.54 15.97
N ILE A 25 1.87 -4.85 16.08
CA ILE A 25 1.21 -5.66 15.05
C ILE A 25 -0.26 -5.26 14.88
N GLN A 26 -0.95 -4.94 15.98
CA GLN A 26 -2.32 -4.43 15.91
C GLN A 26 -2.41 -3.16 15.06
N GLY A 27 -1.59 -2.15 15.35
CA GLY A 27 -1.56 -0.90 14.60
C GLY A 27 -1.09 -1.09 13.16
N PHE A 28 -0.05 -1.90 12.95
CA PHE A 28 0.49 -2.21 11.64
C PHE A 28 -0.53 -2.88 10.72
N MET A 29 -1.33 -3.82 11.24
CA MET A 29 -2.38 -4.49 10.46
C MET A 29 -3.48 -3.51 10.02
N ILE A 30 -3.95 -2.65 10.92
CA ILE A 30 -4.98 -1.65 10.59
C ILE A 30 -4.45 -0.66 9.54
N PHE A 31 -3.24 -0.14 9.75
CA PHE A 31 -2.60 0.77 8.80
C PHE A 31 -2.41 0.11 7.42
N THR A 32 -1.92 -1.13 7.38
CA THR A 32 -1.70 -1.86 6.13
C THR A 32 -3.01 -2.12 5.38
N ALA A 33 -4.08 -2.49 6.10
CA ALA A 33 -5.40 -2.66 5.49
C ALA A 33 -5.90 -1.36 4.81
N ILE A 34 -5.77 -0.23 5.50
CA ILE A 34 -6.14 1.09 4.95
C ILE A 34 -5.25 1.44 3.76
N ALA A 35 -3.94 1.20 3.86
CA ALA A 35 -3.00 1.47 2.78
C ALA A 35 -3.34 0.66 1.52
N ILE A 36 -3.68 -0.62 1.65
CA ILE A 36 -4.09 -1.45 0.50
C ILE A 36 -5.29 -0.83 -0.22
N VAL A 37 -6.33 -0.43 0.52
CA VAL A 37 -7.52 0.20 -0.07
C VAL A 37 -7.17 1.51 -0.79
N ALA A 38 -6.35 2.36 -0.16
CA ALA A 38 -5.92 3.62 -0.77
C ALA A 38 -5.13 3.41 -2.07
N HIS A 39 -4.22 2.43 -2.11
CA HIS A 39 -3.44 2.15 -3.32
C HIS A 39 -4.30 1.54 -4.43
N ILE A 40 -5.31 0.71 -4.11
CA ILE A 40 -6.27 0.23 -5.10
C ILE A 40 -7.02 1.40 -5.72
N LEU A 41 -7.48 2.36 -4.89
CA LEU A 41 -8.23 3.53 -5.37
C LEU A 41 -7.37 4.41 -6.29
N VAL A 42 -6.10 4.64 -5.91
CA VAL A 42 -5.14 5.37 -6.74
C VAL A 42 -4.83 4.61 -8.03
N TRP A 43 -4.72 3.28 -7.98
CA TRP A 43 -4.51 2.45 -9.18
C TRP A 43 -5.69 2.56 -10.15
N MET A 44 -6.92 2.58 -9.65
CA MET A 44 -8.11 2.78 -10.48
C MET A 44 -8.11 4.16 -11.17
N TRP A 45 -7.59 5.20 -10.51
CA TRP A 45 -7.50 6.53 -11.09
C TRP A 45 -6.35 6.69 -12.10
N ARG A 46 -5.15 6.23 -11.74
CA ARG A 46 -3.93 6.30 -12.56
C ARG A 46 -3.13 5.00 -12.41
N PRO A 47 -3.39 4.00 -13.27
CA PRO A 47 -2.69 2.72 -13.19
C PRO A 47 -1.22 2.94 -13.53
N TRP A 48 -0.32 2.57 -12.63
CA TRP A 48 1.12 2.86 -12.79
C TRP A 48 1.89 1.79 -13.61
N ILE A 49 1.32 0.59 -13.77
CA ILE A 49 1.88 -0.52 -14.55
C ILE A 49 0.89 -0.75 -15.70
N PRO A 50 1.19 -0.22 -16.88
CA PRO A 50 0.40 -0.51 -18.06
C PRO A 50 0.67 -1.94 -18.56
N GLY A 51 -0.28 -2.51 -19.31
CA GLY A 51 -0.12 -3.82 -19.95
C GLY A 51 0.92 -3.82 -21.10
N PRO A 52 1.02 -4.90 -21.88
CA PRO A 52 2.02 -5.07 -22.95
C PRO A 52 2.05 -3.92 -23.97
N GLU A 53 0.90 -3.28 -24.21
CA GLU A 53 0.72 -2.14 -25.12
C GLU A 53 0.91 -0.76 -24.43
N GLY A 54 1.44 -0.73 -23.20
CA GLY A 54 1.73 0.52 -22.49
C GLY A 54 0.50 1.39 -22.19
N TYR A 55 0.74 2.68 -21.94
CA TYR A 55 -0.32 3.70 -21.78
C TYR A 55 -1.02 4.06 -23.10
N VAL A 56 -0.59 3.47 -24.22
CA VAL A 56 -1.09 3.78 -25.57
C VAL A 56 -2.58 3.42 -25.70
N SER A 57 -3.02 2.38 -24.99
CA SER A 57 -4.44 2.00 -24.92
C SER A 57 -5.35 3.07 -24.30
N LEU A 58 -4.87 3.78 -23.27
CA LEU A 58 -5.62 4.86 -22.62
C LEU A 58 -5.67 6.13 -23.49
N GLU A 59 -4.58 6.43 -24.19
CA GLU A 59 -4.52 7.54 -25.15
C GLU A 59 -5.48 7.31 -26.32
N HIS A 60 -5.53 6.09 -26.86
CA HIS A 60 -6.41 5.75 -27.98
C HIS A 60 -7.90 5.89 -27.61
N ILE A 61 -8.29 5.55 -26.37
CA ILE A 61 -9.68 5.76 -25.89
C ILE A 61 -10.01 7.26 -25.85
N ASN A 62 -9.11 8.09 -25.32
CA ASN A 62 -9.32 9.53 -25.25
C ASN A 62 -9.43 10.16 -26.66
N GLN A 63 -8.57 9.76 -27.59
CA GLN A 63 -8.59 10.22 -28.97
C GLN A 63 -9.87 9.78 -29.71
N THR A 64 -10.32 8.54 -29.49
CA THR A 64 -11.57 8.04 -30.07
C THR A 64 -12.77 8.79 -29.52
N ALA A 65 -12.82 9.05 -28.21
CA ALA A 65 -13.87 9.86 -27.60
C ALA A 65 -13.90 11.28 -28.19
N GLN A 66 -12.74 11.93 -28.33
CA GLN A 66 -12.64 13.27 -28.92
C GLN A 66 -13.01 13.31 -30.41
N ALA A 67 -12.69 12.27 -31.17
CA ALA A 67 -13.05 12.16 -32.58
C ALA A 67 -14.56 11.96 -32.80
N LEU A 68 -15.25 11.32 -31.85
CA LEU A 68 -16.69 11.04 -31.92
C LEU A 68 -17.56 12.15 -31.33
N LEU A 69 -17.04 12.98 -30.42
CA LEU A 69 -17.74 14.15 -29.87
C LEU A 69 -18.39 15.07 -30.94
N PRO A 70 -17.70 15.47 -32.03
CA PRO A 70 -18.31 16.29 -33.07
C PRO A 70 -19.32 15.53 -33.95
N MET A 71 -19.42 14.19 -33.87
CA MET A 71 -20.44 13.42 -34.59
C MET A 71 -21.78 13.35 -33.84
N LEU A 72 -21.82 13.80 -32.58
CA LEU A 72 -23.04 13.85 -31.75
C LEU A 72 -23.62 15.26 -31.62
N ALA A 73 -22.95 16.27 -32.17
CA ALA A 73 -23.36 17.68 -32.16
C ALA A 73 -24.10 18.09 -33.44
#